data_AF-A0A242D8P0-F1
#
_entry.id   AF-A0A242D8P0-F1
#
_cell.length_a   1.000
_cell.length_b   1.000
_cell.length_c   1.000
_cell.angle_alpha   90.00
_cell.angle_beta   90.00
_cell.angle_gamma   90.00
#
_symmetry.space_group_name_H-M   'P 1'
#
loop_
_entity.id
_entity.type
_entity.pdbx_description
1 polymer ?
#
loop_
_entity_poly.entity_id
_entity_poly.type
_entity_poly.pdbx_seq_one_letter_code
_entity_poly.pdbx_strand_id
1 'polypeptide(L)'
;MSPKEVQSKIESLKYTTDETKTIYLQQLAQCNSSSELQELAKVIEAGEQQLLDIQNTMFETLESYIWRINMFKYMPLFDKTHWIEKLIACDFVEDMTEVYNKAANAEKEAKENTNGGWTILKED
;
A
#
# COMPACT_ATOMS: atom_id res chain seq x y z
N MET A 1 16.99 -20.70 -19.78
CA MET A 1 17.35 -19.95 -18.57
C MET A 1 18.29 -20.81 -17.76
N SER A 2 19.46 -20.30 -17.41
CA SER A 2 20.47 -20.97 -16.60
C SER A 2 20.29 -20.63 -15.11
N PRO A 3 20.82 -21.44 -14.18
CA PRO A 3 20.79 -21.11 -12.75
C PRO A 3 21.38 -19.74 -12.43
N LYS A 4 22.45 -19.33 -13.15
CA LYS A 4 23.07 -18.01 -12.98
C LYS A 4 22.15 -16.85 -13.38
N GLU A 5 21.37 -17.03 -14.46
CA GLU A 5 20.39 -16.03 -14.89
C GLU A 5 19.26 -15.88 -13.85
N VAL A 6 18.78 -16.99 -13.28
CA VAL A 6 17.75 -16.96 -12.23
C VAL A 6 18.29 -16.33 -10.94
N GLN A 7 19.53 -16.65 -10.56
CA GLN A 7 20.19 -16.03 -9.41
C GLN A 7 20.28 -14.50 -9.58
N SER A 8 20.82 -14.04 -10.72
CA SER A 8 20.93 -12.60 -11.01
C SER A 8 19.56 -11.90 -10.95
N LYS A 9 18.50 -12.61 -11.35
CA LYS A 9 17.14 -12.08 -11.30
C LYS A 9 16.66 -11.93 -9.85
N ILE A 10 16.85 -12.95 -9.02
CA ILE A 10 16.50 -12.90 -7.58
C ILE A 10 17.20 -11.72 -6.89
N GLU A 11 18.48 -11.54 -7.16
CA GLU A 11 19.28 -10.43 -6.60
C GLU A 11 18.76 -9.06 -7.06
N SER A 12 18.17 -8.98 -8.26
CA SER A 12 17.64 -7.73 -8.83
C SER A 12 16.20 -7.39 -8.42
N LEU A 13 15.51 -8.27 -7.68
CA LEU A 13 14.13 -8.01 -7.23
C LEU A 13 14.10 -6.78 -6.31
N LYS A 14 13.20 -5.85 -6.61
CA LYS A 14 13.08 -4.55 -5.95
C LYS A 14 12.06 -4.56 -4.82
N TYR A 15 10.97 -5.31 -5.00
CA TYR A 15 9.82 -5.31 -4.08
C TYR A 15 9.84 -6.51 -3.14
N THR A 16 10.50 -7.59 -3.55
CA THR A 16 10.74 -8.77 -2.71
C THR A 16 11.75 -8.48 -1.59
N THR A 17 11.41 -8.90 -0.35
CA THR A 17 12.29 -8.76 0.82
C THR A 17 13.52 -9.67 0.75
N ASP A 18 14.55 -9.35 1.54
CA ASP A 18 15.78 -10.14 1.59
C ASP A 18 15.57 -11.55 2.17
N GLU A 19 14.63 -11.71 3.11
CA GLU A 19 14.23 -13.03 3.61
C GLU A 19 13.62 -13.87 2.49
N THR A 20 12.74 -13.28 1.69
CA THR A 20 12.08 -13.98 0.58
C THR A 20 13.07 -14.29 -0.54
N LYS A 21 13.99 -13.39 -0.85
CA LYS A 21 15.11 -13.65 -1.78
C LYS A 21 15.96 -14.82 -1.30
N THR A 22 16.25 -14.91 -0.01
CA THR A 22 17.02 -16.02 0.58
C THR A 22 16.31 -17.36 0.36
N ILE A 23 14.98 -17.40 0.54
CA ILE A 23 14.16 -18.60 0.26
C ILE A 23 14.25 -18.98 -1.22
N TYR A 24 14.13 -18.03 -2.15
CA TYR A 24 14.27 -18.31 -3.59
C TYR A 24 15.66 -18.85 -3.96
N LEU A 25 16.72 -18.35 -3.33
CA LEU A 25 18.09 -18.88 -3.55
C LEU A 25 18.23 -20.32 -3.04
N GLN A 26 17.61 -20.66 -1.90
CA GLN A 26 17.58 -22.03 -1.40
C GLN A 26 16.80 -22.96 -2.34
N GLN A 27 15.66 -22.51 -2.88
CA GLN A 27 14.88 -23.27 -3.86
C GLN A 27 15.66 -23.46 -5.17
N LEU A 28 16.36 -22.41 -5.64
CA LEU A 28 17.20 -22.48 -6.83
C LEU A 28 18.30 -23.55 -6.69
N ALA A 29 18.92 -23.65 -5.51
CA ALA A 29 19.93 -24.67 -5.23
C ALA A 29 19.38 -26.11 -5.25
N GLN A 30 18.05 -26.27 -5.11
CA GLN A 30 17.36 -27.56 -5.14
C GLN A 30 16.83 -27.94 -6.52
N CYS A 31 16.85 -27.02 -7.50
CA CYS A 31 16.40 -27.32 -8.86
C CYS A 31 17.39 -28.26 -9.58
N ASN A 32 16.91 -29.42 -10.01
CA ASN A 32 17.71 -30.45 -10.70
C ASN A 32 17.40 -30.54 -12.20
N SER A 33 16.36 -29.85 -12.66
CA SER A 33 15.90 -29.90 -14.04
C SER A 33 15.64 -28.51 -14.63
N SER A 34 15.71 -28.42 -15.96
CA SER A 34 15.37 -27.19 -16.66
C SER A 34 13.89 -26.78 -16.49
N SER A 35 12.99 -27.75 -16.26
CA SER A 35 11.57 -27.48 -16.02
C SER A 35 11.36 -26.82 -14.65
N GLU A 36 11.98 -27.33 -13.59
CA GLU A 36 11.91 -26.74 -12.25
C GLU A 36 12.50 -25.32 -12.24
N LEU A 37 13.62 -25.10 -12.93
CA LEU A 37 14.21 -23.76 -13.07
C LEU A 37 13.25 -22.77 -13.76
N GLN A 38 12.56 -23.21 -14.81
CA GLN A 38 11.58 -22.37 -15.50
C GLN A 38 10.36 -22.08 -14.63
N GLU A 39 9.89 -23.06 -13.87
CA GLU A 39 8.77 -22.90 -12.95
C GLU A 39 9.11 -21.92 -11.83
N LEU A 40 10.27 -22.09 -11.19
CA LEU A 40 10.77 -21.16 -10.16
C LEU A 40 10.88 -19.73 -10.73
N ALA A 41 11.46 -19.58 -11.92
CA ALA A 41 11.59 -18.27 -12.56
C ALA A 41 10.24 -17.58 -12.81
N LYS A 42 9.18 -18.34 -13.15
CA LYS A 42 7.82 -17.83 -13.34
C LYS A 42 7.17 -17.44 -12.02
N VAL A 43 7.35 -18.25 -10.97
CA VAL A 43 6.83 -17.95 -9.63
C VAL A 43 7.44 -16.63 -9.12
N ILE A 44 8.74 -16.45 -9.31
CA ILE A 44 9.45 -15.21 -8.95
C ILE A 44 8.89 -14.00 -9.71
N GLU A 45 8.71 -14.12 -11.04
CA GLU A 45 8.13 -13.02 -11.85
C GLU A 45 6.72 -12.65 -11.38
N ALA A 46 5.87 -13.65 -11.18
CA ALA A 46 4.50 -13.43 -10.76
C ALA A 46 4.44 -12.78 -9.37
N GLY A 47 5.26 -13.24 -8.42
CA GLY A 47 5.35 -12.67 -7.08
C GLY A 47 5.83 -11.22 -7.10
N GLU A 48 6.91 -10.93 -7.83
CA GLU A 48 7.45 -9.57 -7.93
C GLU A 48 6.46 -8.61 -8.60
N GLN A 49 5.76 -9.04 -9.65
CA GLN A 49 4.72 -8.24 -10.29
C GLN A 49 3.56 -7.97 -9.34
N GLN A 50 3.11 -8.96 -8.56
CA GLN A 50 2.05 -8.76 -7.57
C GLN A 50 2.47 -7.77 -6.48
N LEU A 51 3.71 -7.85 -5.98
CA LEU A 51 4.22 -6.92 -4.98
C LEU A 51 4.30 -5.47 -5.53
N LEU A 52 4.72 -5.30 -6.79
CA LEU A 52 4.67 -4.03 -7.49
C LEU A 52 3.23 -3.49 -7.56
N ASP A 53 2.28 -4.32 -7.98
CA ASP A 53 0.88 -3.91 -8.15
C ASP A 53 0.25 -3.50 -6.80
N ILE A 54 0.57 -4.22 -5.72
CA ILE A 54 0.16 -3.87 -4.35
C ILE A 54 0.73 -2.50 -3.97
N GLN A 55 2.04 -2.30 -4.16
CA GLN A 55 2.69 -1.03 -3.81
C GLN A 55 2.08 0.13 -4.60
N ASN A 56 1.87 -0.02 -5.91
CA ASN A 56 1.23 1.00 -6.73
C ASN A 56 -0.19 1.31 -6.23
N THR A 57 -0.98 0.28 -5.94
CA THR A 57 -2.36 0.44 -5.44
C THR A 57 -2.38 1.20 -4.10
N MET A 58 -1.43 0.90 -3.20
CA MET A 58 -1.30 1.63 -1.94
C MET A 58 -1.00 3.11 -2.19
N PHE A 59 -0.02 3.43 -3.04
CA PHE A 59 0.33 4.82 -3.34
C PHE A 59 -0.81 5.58 -4.03
N GLU A 60 -1.42 5.00 -5.06
CA GLU A 60 -2.53 5.61 -5.79
C GLU A 60 -3.73 5.87 -4.87
N THR A 61 -4.04 4.92 -3.97
CA THR A 61 -5.13 5.08 -3.00
C THR A 61 -4.83 6.19 -2.00
N LEU A 62 -3.61 6.19 -1.43
CA LEU A 62 -3.17 7.21 -0.49
C LEU A 62 -3.24 8.62 -1.12
N GLU A 63 -2.67 8.79 -2.32
CA GLU A 63 -2.72 10.06 -3.05
C GLU A 63 -4.16 10.51 -3.32
N SER A 64 -5.01 9.58 -3.77
CA SER A 64 -6.42 9.88 -4.04
C SER A 64 -7.16 10.36 -2.79
N TYR A 65 -6.98 9.69 -1.66
CA TYR A 65 -7.65 10.06 -0.41
C TYR A 65 -7.11 11.35 0.19
N ILE A 66 -5.78 11.59 0.16
CA ILE A 66 -5.19 12.87 0.57
C ILE A 66 -5.79 14.02 -0.27
N TRP A 67 -5.87 13.84 -1.58
CA TRP A 67 -6.47 14.84 -2.46
C TRP A 67 -7.94 15.09 -2.11
N ARG A 68 -8.74 14.03 -1.93
CA ARG A 68 -10.18 14.16 -1.58
C ARG A 68 -10.39 14.87 -0.24
N ILE A 69 -9.60 14.56 0.79
CA ILE A 69 -9.68 15.23 2.09
C ILE A 69 -9.31 16.71 1.98
N ASN A 70 -8.27 17.04 1.22
CA ASN A 70 -7.92 18.43 0.97
C ASN A 70 -9.08 19.22 0.33
N MET A 71 -9.86 18.56 -0.52
CA MET A 71 -11.03 19.13 -1.21
C MET A 71 -12.31 19.22 -0.35
N PHE A 72 -12.32 18.71 0.88
CA PHE A 72 -13.43 18.91 1.81
C PHE A 72 -13.67 20.41 2.07
N LYS A 73 -14.93 20.83 2.03
CA LYS A 73 -15.31 22.25 2.03
C LYS A 73 -15.65 22.77 3.41
N TYR A 74 -16.18 21.91 4.28
CA TYR A 74 -16.71 22.32 5.58
C TYR A 74 -15.74 22.00 6.72
N MET A 75 -14.90 20.97 6.55
CA MET A 75 -13.88 20.57 7.50
C MET A 75 -12.77 21.62 7.66
N PRO A 76 -12.42 22.02 8.90
CA PRO A 76 -11.27 22.88 9.18
C PRO A 76 -9.94 22.26 8.75
N LEU A 77 -8.94 23.10 8.47
CA LEU A 77 -7.62 22.63 8.03
C LEU A 77 -6.94 21.71 9.05
N PHE A 78 -7.07 22.01 10.35
CA PHE A 78 -6.53 21.19 11.43
C PHE A 78 -7.06 19.74 11.37
N ASP A 79 -8.37 19.58 11.20
CA ASP A 79 -9.02 18.26 11.11
C ASP A 79 -8.59 17.53 9.83
N LYS A 80 -8.45 18.23 8.70
CA LYS A 80 -7.93 17.64 7.46
C LYS A 80 -6.52 17.08 7.65
N THR A 81 -5.64 17.84 8.30
CA THR A 81 -4.26 17.41 8.58
C THR A 81 -4.27 16.15 9.44
N HIS A 82 -5.06 16.11 10.50
CA HIS A 82 -5.19 14.92 11.36
C HIS A 82 -5.64 13.67 10.59
N TRP A 83 -6.65 13.78 9.71
CA TRP A 83 -7.10 12.64 8.91
C TRP A 83 -6.05 12.18 7.88
N ILE A 84 -5.31 13.12 7.28
CA ILE A 84 -4.21 12.80 6.37
C ILE A 84 -3.08 12.08 7.10
N GLU A 85 -2.72 12.52 8.31
CA GLU A 85 -1.70 11.83 9.13
C GLU A 85 -2.13 10.41 9.48
N LYS A 86 -3.42 10.19 9.82
CA LYS A 86 -3.97 8.86 10.03
C LYS A 86 -3.93 7.99 8.77
N LEU A 87 -4.18 8.54 7.58
CA LEU A 87 -4.06 7.80 6.31
C LEU A 87 -2.62 7.37 6.04
N ILE A 88 -1.66 8.26 6.26
CA ILE A 88 -0.23 7.98 6.03
C ILE A 88 0.27 6.87 6.97
N ALA A 89 -0.31 6.76 8.17
CA ALA A 89 0.03 5.74 9.14
C ALA A 89 -0.60 4.35 8.88
N CYS A 90 -1.38 4.19 7.80
CA CYS A 90 -2.01 2.91 7.47
C CYS A 90 -1.04 1.98 6.73
N ASP A 91 -0.98 0.73 7.16
CA ASP A 91 -0.18 -0.32 6.50
C ASP A 91 -0.94 -1.00 5.35
N PHE A 92 -2.28 -0.92 5.34
CA PHE A 92 -3.14 -1.59 4.37
C PHE A 92 -4.16 -0.64 3.72
N VAL A 93 -4.57 -0.97 2.49
CA VAL A 93 -5.55 -0.20 1.72
C VAL A 93 -6.93 -0.20 2.39
N GLU A 94 -7.29 -1.31 3.05
CA GLU A 94 -8.52 -1.46 3.81
C GLU A 94 -8.59 -0.47 4.97
N ASP A 95 -7.47 -0.31 5.69
CA ASP A 95 -7.35 0.64 6.79
C ASP A 95 -7.44 2.09 6.27
N MET A 96 -6.75 2.38 5.16
CA MET A 96 -6.87 3.68 4.49
C MET A 96 -8.32 3.98 4.10
N THR A 97 -9.05 2.97 3.61
CA THR A 97 -10.46 3.09 3.24
C THR A 97 -11.34 3.38 4.46
N GLU A 98 -11.09 2.71 5.58
CA GLU A 98 -11.82 2.96 6.84
C GLU A 98 -11.56 4.38 7.35
N VAL A 99 -10.29 4.81 7.40
CA VAL A 99 -9.91 6.16 7.82
C VAL A 99 -10.55 7.22 6.92
N TYR A 100 -10.51 7.03 5.60
CA TYR A 100 -11.15 7.94 4.65
C TYR A 100 -12.67 8.02 4.88
N ASN A 101 -13.34 6.89 5.12
CA ASN A 101 -14.78 6.88 5.39
C ASN A 101 -15.13 7.63 6.67
N LYS A 102 -14.30 7.52 7.73
CA LYS A 102 -14.45 8.31 8.95
C LYS A 102 -14.28 9.81 8.68
N ALA A 103 -13.25 10.19 7.93
CA ALA A 103 -13.02 11.58 7.51
C ALA A 103 -14.19 12.14 6.67
N ALA A 104 -14.72 11.35 5.74
CA ALA A 104 -15.85 11.73 4.90
C ALA A 104 -17.15 11.90 5.71
N ASN A 105 -17.35 11.13 6.77
CA ASN A 105 -18.48 11.32 7.68
C ASN A 105 -18.32 12.58 8.54
N ALA A 106 -17.11 12.84 9.05
CA ALA A 106 -16.81 14.10 9.74
C ALA A 106 -17.09 15.33 8.85
N GLU A 107 -16.75 15.29 7.56
CA GLU A 107 -17.11 16.36 6.60
C GLU A 107 -18.63 16.56 6.45
N LYS A 108 -19.42 15.47 6.47
CA LYS A 108 -20.89 15.55 6.43
C LYS A 108 -21.44 16.21 7.69
N GLU A 109 -20.94 15.80 8.86
CA GLU A 109 -21.33 16.38 10.15
C GLU A 109 -20.95 17.87 10.22
N ALA A 110 -19.78 18.24 9.72
CA ALA A 110 -19.34 19.63 9.63
C ALA A 110 -20.30 20.50 8.80
N LYS A 111 -20.75 19.96 7.68
CA LYS A 111 -21.72 20.62 6.80
C LYS A 111 -23.05 20.85 7.52
N GLU A 112 -23.54 19.86 8.26
CA GLU A 112 -24.79 19.93 9.01
C GLU A 112 -24.72 20.89 10.20
N ASN A 113 -23.53 21.03 10.80
CA ASN A 113 -23.28 21.86 11.98
C ASN A 113 -22.76 23.28 11.66
N THR A 114 -22.95 23.78 10.43
CA THR A 114 -22.44 25.08 9.93
C THR A 114 -22.87 26.33 10.74
N ASN A 115 -23.73 26.18 11.76
CA ASN A 115 -24.14 27.25 12.67
C ASN A 115 -23.42 27.28 14.05
N GLY A 116 -22.50 26.35 14.33
CA GLY A 116 -21.79 26.31 15.62
C GLY A 116 -20.31 26.01 15.40
N GLY A 117 -19.46 27.04 15.41
CA GLY A 117 -18.03 26.91 15.14
C GLY A 117 -17.34 25.93 16.08
N TRP A 118 -17.04 24.72 15.59
CA TRP A 118 -16.32 23.69 16.35
C TRP A 118 -15.50 22.80 15.42
N THR A 119 -14.35 22.40 15.96
CA THR A 119 -13.58 21.21 15.58
C THR A 119 -14.49 19.97 15.59
N ILE A 120 -14.43 19.14 14.55
CA ILE A 120 -15.34 17.96 14.41
C ILE A 120 -14.78 16.76 15.17
N LEU A 121 -13.47 16.76 15.45
CA LEU A 121 -12.83 15.75 16.27
C LEU A 121 -13.28 15.93 17.73
N LYS A 122 -14.23 15.11 18.17
CA LYS A 122 -14.41 14.81 19.59
C LYS A 122 -13.32 13.80 19.95
N GLU A 123 -12.46 14.15 20.91
CA GLU A 123 -11.48 13.20 21.44
C GLU A 123 -12.21 11.95 21.93
N ASP A 124 -11.78 10.77 21.44
CA ASP A 124 -12.21 9.45 21.95
C ASP A 124 -11.64 9.21 23.35
#